data_AF-A0A831WZ72-F1
#
_entry.id   AF-A0A831WZ72-F1
#
_cell.length_a   1.000
_cell.length_b   1.000
_cell.length_c   1.000
_cell.angle_alpha   90.00
_cell.angle_beta   90.00
_cell.angle_gamma   90.00
#
_symmetry.space_group_name_H-M   'P 1'
#
loop_
_entity.id
_entity.type
_entity.pdbx_description
1 polymer ?
#
loop_
_entity_poly.entity_id
_entity_poly.type
_entity_poly.pdbx_seq_one_letter_code
_entity_poly.pdbx_strand_id
1 'polypeptide(L)'
;MQSVKAGMPPSVDSLPPEYREEFLAMEHLSDEQLWHVAESAMPAGCQRRYTYLLRKNQAGGLTEREREQLAQLGAEARKLTLRKAHAYALLRWRGQCIPTSAELRQPR
;
A
#
# COMPACT_ATOMS: atom_id res chain seq x y z
N MET A 1 24.94 8.40 20.26
CA MET A 1 23.59 8.88 19.87
C MET A 1 22.61 7.78 20.22
N GLN A 2 21.82 7.97 21.27
CA GLN A 2 20.89 6.98 21.82
C GLN A 2 19.69 6.80 20.88
N SER A 3 19.53 5.63 20.26
CA SER A 3 18.23 5.24 19.69
C SER A 3 17.30 4.88 20.84
N VAL A 4 16.37 5.77 21.14
CA VAL A 4 15.21 5.46 21.96
C VAL A 4 14.50 4.30 21.26
N LYS A 5 14.38 3.14 21.92
CA LYS A 5 13.48 2.08 21.50
C LYS A 5 12.07 2.67 21.52
N ALA A 6 11.61 3.19 20.39
CA ALA A 6 10.20 3.48 20.17
C ALA A 6 9.42 2.18 20.45
N GLY A 7 8.25 2.30 21.08
CA GLY A 7 7.51 1.20 21.72
C GLY A 7 7.08 0.04 20.80
N MET A 8 5.90 -0.52 21.01
CA MET A 8 5.44 -1.66 20.20
C MET A 8 5.37 -1.31 18.70
N PRO A 9 5.67 -2.28 17.81
CA PRO A 9 5.49 -2.11 16.37
C PRO A 9 4.02 -1.75 16.06
N PRO A 10 3.75 -1.16 14.88
CA PRO A 10 2.39 -0.85 14.46
C PRO A 10 1.51 -2.11 14.49
N SER A 11 0.50 -2.12 15.35
CA SER A 11 -0.37 -3.28 15.54
C SER A 11 -1.14 -3.66 14.28
N VAL A 12 -1.16 -4.96 13.98
CA VAL A 12 -1.97 -5.58 12.91
C VAL A 12 -3.39 -5.96 13.37
N ASP A 13 -3.74 -5.67 14.62
CA ASP A 13 -5.02 -6.08 15.24
C ASP A 13 -6.25 -5.45 14.57
N SER A 14 -6.09 -4.27 13.98
CA SER A 14 -7.15 -3.58 13.23
C SER A 14 -7.29 -4.05 11.79
N LEU A 15 -6.40 -4.91 11.30
CA LEU A 15 -6.47 -5.44 9.94
C LEU A 15 -7.46 -6.61 9.85
N PRO A 16 -8.14 -6.78 8.71
CA PRO A 16 -8.88 -8.00 8.44
C PRO A 16 -7.97 -9.25 8.54
N PRO A 17 -8.47 -10.39 9.05
CA PRO A 17 -7.68 -11.60 9.26
C PRO A 17 -6.88 -12.05 8.03
N GLU A 18 -7.44 -11.88 6.84
CA GLU A 18 -6.81 -12.24 5.56
C GLU A 18 -5.52 -11.47 5.25
N TYR A 19 -5.25 -10.36 5.95
CA TYR A 19 -4.02 -9.57 5.80
C TYR A 19 -3.05 -9.74 6.98
N ARG A 20 -3.47 -10.33 8.11
CA ARG A 20 -2.61 -10.37 9.32
C ARG A 20 -1.32 -11.12 9.10
N GLU A 21 -1.38 -12.33 8.55
CA GLU A 21 -0.18 -13.18 8.36
C GLU A 21 0.85 -12.49 7.46
N GLU A 22 0.38 -11.89 6.37
CA GLU A 22 1.24 -11.16 5.44
C GLU A 22 1.92 -9.96 6.12
N PHE A 23 1.19 -9.22 6.96
CA PHE A 23 1.72 -8.01 7.60
C PHE A 23 2.64 -8.36 8.77
N LEU A 24 2.37 -9.45 9.50
CA LEU A 24 3.30 -10.01 10.48
C LEU A 24 4.62 -10.43 9.81
N ALA A 25 4.56 -11.05 8.63
CA ALA A 25 5.76 -11.37 7.88
C ALA A 25 6.57 -10.12 7.47
N MET A 26 5.91 -8.98 7.25
CA MET A 26 6.59 -7.71 6.94
C MET A 26 7.44 -7.19 8.11
N GLU A 27 7.08 -7.49 9.36
CA GLU A 27 7.88 -7.08 10.53
C GLU A 27 9.30 -7.65 10.52
N HIS A 28 9.50 -8.78 9.82
CA HIS A 28 10.79 -9.46 9.68
C HIS A 28 11.62 -8.99 8.48
N LEU A 29 11.07 -8.14 7.60
CA LEU A 29 11.80 -7.62 6.45
C LEU A 29 12.90 -6.63 6.89
N SER A 30 13.98 -6.55 6.12
CA SER A 30 14.99 -5.49 6.27
C SER A 30 14.44 -4.11 5.86
N ASP A 31 15.11 -3.04 6.26
CA ASP A 31 14.70 -1.68 5.88
C ASP A 31 14.69 -1.48 4.36
N GLU A 32 15.65 -2.06 3.63
CA GLU A 32 15.68 -2.03 2.15
C GLU A 32 14.45 -2.72 1.53
N GLN A 33 14.09 -3.90 2.04
CA GLN A 33 12.89 -4.61 1.58
C GLN A 33 11.61 -3.82 1.92
N LEU A 34 11.55 -3.19 3.09
CA LEU A 34 10.43 -2.34 3.46
C LEU A 34 10.32 -1.11 2.56
N TRP A 35 11.44 -0.49 2.18
CA TRP A 35 11.45 0.60 1.19
C TRP A 35 10.92 0.14 -0.16
N HIS A 36 11.35 -1.03 -0.65
CA HIS A 36 10.79 -1.60 -1.89
C HIS A 36 9.28 -1.80 -1.83
N VAL A 37 8.75 -2.27 -0.69
CA VAL A 37 7.29 -2.38 -0.49
C VAL A 37 6.64 -1.00 -0.43
N ALA A 38 7.23 -0.06 0.32
CA ALA A 38 6.70 1.29 0.53
C ALA A 38 6.69 2.15 -0.75
N GLU A 39 7.59 1.89 -1.69
CA GLU A 39 7.68 2.58 -2.98
C GLU A 39 6.99 1.80 -4.11
N SER A 40 6.55 0.56 -3.88
CA SER A 40 5.87 -0.25 -4.88
C SER A 40 4.65 0.43 -5.49
N ALA A 41 4.41 0.17 -6.78
CA ALA A 41 3.33 0.77 -7.54
C ALA A 41 2.57 -0.31 -8.32
N MET A 42 1.29 -0.05 -8.56
CA MET A 42 0.51 -0.88 -9.48
C MET A 42 1.10 -0.73 -10.89
N PRO A 43 1.20 -1.82 -11.69
CA PRO A 43 1.69 -1.71 -13.06
C PRO A 43 0.92 -0.67 -13.86
N ALA A 44 1.62 0.12 -14.68
CA ALA A 44 1.02 1.26 -15.39
C ALA A 44 -0.21 0.87 -16.22
N GLY A 45 -0.22 -0.32 -16.84
CA GLY A 45 -1.37 -0.86 -17.56
C GLY A 45 -2.60 -1.08 -16.67
N CYS A 46 -2.40 -1.69 -15.49
CA CYS A 46 -3.43 -1.90 -14.48
C CYS A 46 -3.96 -0.58 -13.94
N GLN A 47 -3.07 0.38 -13.65
CA GLN A 47 -3.47 1.70 -13.15
C GLN A 47 -4.30 2.46 -14.19
N ARG A 48 -3.87 2.50 -15.47
CA ARG A 48 -4.66 3.10 -16.56
C ARG A 48 -6.03 2.44 -16.70
N ARG A 49 -6.08 1.11 -16.66
CA ARG A 49 -7.35 0.35 -16.75
C ARG A 49 -8.25 0.69 -15.56
N TYR A 50 -7.71 0.77 -14.36
CA TYR A 50 -8.46 1.10 -13.15
C TYR A 50 -9.06 2.50 -13.23
N THR A 51 -8.27 3.51 -13.62
CA THR A 51 -8.75 4.90 -13.82
C THR A 51 -9.83 4.97 -14.90
N TYR A 52 -9.66 4.27 -16.02
CA TYR A 52 -10.67 4.21 -17.07
C TYR A 52 -12.00 3.63 -16.56
N LEU A 53 -11.94 2.49 -15.86
CA LEU A 53 -13.14 1.83 -15.34
C LEU A 53 -13.84 2.66 -14.27
N LEU A 54 -13.09 3.37 -13.40
CA LEU A 54 -13.69 4.32 -12.44
C LEU A 54 -14.46 5.44 -13.15
N ARG A 55 -13.86 6.05 -14.19
CA ARG A 55 -14.53 7.11 -14.98
C ARG A 55 -15.78 6.58 -15.67
N LYS A 56 -15.70 5.38 -16.26
CA LYS A 56 -16.85 4.73 -16.91
C LYS A 56 -17.95 4.34 -15.92
N ASN A 57 -17.58 3.93 -14.70
CA ASN A 57 -18.52 3.66 -13.61
C ASN A 57 -19.31 4.90 -13.21
N GLN A 58 -18.62 6.04 -13.06
CA GLN A 58 -19.26 7.33 -12.77
C GLN A 58 -20.25 7.75 -13.86
N ALA A 59 -19.99 7.38 -15.12
CA ALA A 59 -20.88 7.61 -16.24
C ALA A 59 -22.01 6.56 -16.36
N GLY A 60 -22.08 5.56 -15.47
CA GLY A 60 -23.13 4.53 -15.46
C GLY A 60 -23.01 3.46 -16.56
N GLY A 61 -21.88 3.40 -17.28
CA GLY A 61 -21.77 2.62 -18.51
C GLY A 61 -21.10 1.26 -18.40
N LEU A 62 -20.82 0.73 -17.20
CA LEU A 62 -20.07 -0.52 -17.06
C LEU A 62 -20.87 -1.75 -17.50
N THR A 63 -20.19 -2.65 -18.23
CA THR A 63 -20.68 -4.03 -18.42
C THR A 63 -20.40 -4.86 -17.17
N GLU A 64 -21.00 -6.05 -17.06
CA GLU A 64 -20.74 -6.97 -15.93
C GLU A 64 -19.26 -7.33 -15.80
N ARG A 65 -18.66 -7.78 -16.91
CA ARG A 65 -17.22 -8.06 -16.99
C ARG A 65 -16.34 -6.87 -16.55
N GLU A 66 -16.78 -5.65 -16.81
CA GLU A 66 -16.04 -4.46 -16.40
C GLU A 66 -16.24 -4.12 -14.92
N ARG A 67 -17.40 -4.42 -14.33
CA ARG A 67 -17.63 -4.35 -12.89
C ARG A 67 -16.73 -5.32 -12.14
N GLU A 68 -16.65 -6.56 -12.60
CA GLU A 68 -15.74 -7.58 -12.03
C GLU A 68 -14.28 -7.13 -12.09
N GLN A 69 -13.84 -6.64 -13.26
CA GLN A 69 -12.49 -6.10 -13.43
C GLN A 69 -12.23 -4.90 -12.51
N LEU A 70 -13.20 -3.99 -12.36
CA LEU A 70 -13.07 -2.83 -11.48
C LEU A 70 -12.97 -3.27 -10.00
N ALA A 71 -13.76 -4.25 -9.59
CA ALA A 71 -13.72 -4.81 -8.24
C ALA A 71 -12.36 -5.44 -7.94
N GLN A 72 -11.82 -6.24 -8.86
CA GLN A 72 -10.51 -6.87 -8.74
C GLN A 72 -9.38 -5.83 -8.65
N LEU A 73 -9.33 -4.88 -9.60
CA LEU A 73 -8.32 -3.82 -9.59
C LEU A 73 -8.43 -2.94 -8.34
N GLY A 74 -9.64 -2.69 -7.85
CA GLY A 74 -9.87 -1.98 -6.61
C GLY A 74 -9.37 -2.73 -5.38
N ALA A 75 -9.55 -4.06 -5.33
CA ALA A 75 -9.02 -4.90 -4.25
C ALA A 75 -7.49 -4.87 -4.24
N GLU A 76 -6.84 -5.02 -5.39
CA GLU A 76 -5.39 -4.92 -5.54
C GLU A 76 -4.86 -3.54 -5.12
N ALA A 77 -5.54 -2.46 -5.54
CA ALA A 77 -5.15 -1.09 -5.16
C ALA A 77 -5.28 -0.84 -3.66
N ARG A 78 -6.35 -1.33 -3.02
CA ARG A 78 -6.52 -1.25 -1.55
C ARG A 78 -5.44 -2.04 -0.83
N LYS A 79 -5.17 -3.27 -1.26
CA LYS A 79 -4.15 -4.14 -0.68
C LYS A 79 -2.77 -3.49 -0.77
N LEU A 80 -2.41 -2.97 -1.95
CA LEU A 80 -1.17 -2.23 -2.17
C LEU A 80 -1.06 -1.02 -1.22
N THR A 81 -2.14 -0.25 -1.08
CA THR A 81 -2.17 0.92 -0.19
C THR A 81 -1.91 0.54 1.26
N LEU A 82 -2.55 -0.53 1.75
CA LEU A 82 -2.35 -1.03 3.11
C LEU A 82 -0.91 -1.49 3.34
N ARG A 83 -0.33 -2.26 2.41
CA ARG A 83 1.07 -2.70 2.50
C ARG A 83 2.03 -1.52 2.56
N LYS A 84 1.85 -0.53 1.68
CA LYS A 84 2.68 0.68 1.66
C LYS A 84 2.59 1.44 2.99
N ALA A 85 1.38 1.64 3.49
CA ALA A 85 1.16 2.33 4.76
C ALA A 85 1.85 1.61 5.94
N HIS A 86 1.75 0.29 6.00
CA HIS A 86 2.37 -0.49 7.06
C HIS A 86 3.90 -0.53 6.93
N ALA A 87 4.43 -0.64 5.72
CA ALA A 87 5.88 -0.54 5.49
C ALA A 87 6.44 0.82 5.95
N TYR A 88 5.76 1.92 5.62
CA TYR A 88 6.13 3.25 6.13
C TYR A 88 6.04 3.35 7.65
N ALA A 89 5.04 2.72 8.28
CA ALA A 89 4.91 2.70 9.73
C ALA A 89 6.07 1.92 10.40
N LEU A 90 6.46 0.76 9.84
CA LEU A 90 7.60 -0.03 10.32
C LEU A 90 8.92 0.73 10.15
N LEU A 91 9.16 1.33 8.98
CA LEU A 91 10.33 2.15 8.71
C LEU A 91 10.42 3.33 9.70
N ARG A 92 9.32 4.05 9.92
CA ARG A 92 9.26 5.15 10.91
C ARG A 92 9.56 4.65 12.33
N TRP A 93 9.00 3.49 12.71
CA TRP A 93 9.24 2.87 14.01
C TRP A 93 10.72 2.50 14.22
N ARG A 94 11.40 2.05 13.16
CA ARG A 94 12.84 1.75 13.16
C ARG A 94 13.74 2.99 13.11
N GLY A 95 13.16 4.18 13.09
CA GLY A 95 13.89 5.46 13.10
C GLY A 95 14.25 6.00 11.71
N GLN A 96 13.68 5.45 10.64
CA GLN A 96 13.86 5.96 9.28
C GLN A 96 13.07 7.26 9.07
N CYS A 97 13.66 8.23 8.37
CA CYS A 97 12.96 9.43 7.95
C CYS A 97 12.02 9.12 6.78
N ILE A 98 10.72 9.18 7.03
CA ILE A 98 9.72 8.98 5.97
C ILE A 98 9.50 10.31 5.23
N PRO A 99 9.62 10.34 3.89
CA PRO A 99 9.32 11.51 3.10
C PRO A 99 7.86 11.95 3.30
N THR A 100 7.66 13.25 3.28
CA THR A 100 6.34 13.86 3.27
C THR A 100 5.57 13.46 2.00
N SER A 101 4.24 13.56 2.04
CA SER A 101 3.38 13.26 0.89
C SER A 101 3.66 14.15 -0.34
N ALA A 102 4.31 15.29 -0.15
CA ALA A 102 4.79 16.15 -1.24
C ALA A 102 6.03 15.56 -1.93
N GLU A 103 6.96 14.98 -1.16
CA GLU A 103 8.20 14.38 -1.67
C GLU A 103 7.93 13.04 -2.36
N LEU A 104 6.98 12.24 -1.86
CA LEU A 104 6.57 10.98 -2.49
C LEU A 104 5.85 11.14 -3.84
N ARG A 105 5.37 12.34 -4.17
CA ARG A 105 4.71 12.64 -5.45
C ARG A 105 5.68 13.03 -6.56
N GLN A 106 6.96 13.25 -6.22
CA GLN A 106 7.96 13.54 -7.24
C GLN A 106 8.40 12.22 -7.88
N PRO A 107 8.42 12.12 -9.22
CA PRO A 107 9.03 10.98 -9.87
C PRO A 107 10.52 10.97 -9.51
N ARG A 108 10.98 9.86 -8.90
CA ARG A 108 12.41 9.56 -8.74
C ARG A 108 12.98 9.00 -10.03
#